data_AF-A0A7W7LTM4-F1
#
_entry.id   AF-A0A7W7LTM4-F1
#
_cell.length_a   1.000
_cell.length_b   1.000
_cell.length_c   1.000
_cell.angle_alpha   90.00
_cell.angle_beta   90.00
_cell.angle_gamma   90.00
#
_symmetry.space_group_name_H-M   'P 1'
#
loop_
_entity.id
_entity.type
_entity.pdbx_description
1 polymer ?
#
loop_
_entity_poly.entity_id
_entity_poly.type
_entity_poly.pdbx_seq_one_letter_code
_entity_poly.pdbx_strand_id
1 'polypeptide(L)'
;MKRSGALLLAALPVIATGLYFVMPTDSADAPAAPPAADATARSAREDAGDRAERERAEDDALVAGLPPGLAAPEKKELAQRLVASAENSTLDWRSLYGGIEDLGDGQGYTAGTVGFRTGTHDLLTLVERYSEEHPGNGLERYPPALREVDGTDSHEGLDPGFTAA
;
A
#
# COMPACT_ATOMS: atom_id res chain seq x y z
N MET A 1 -47.70 8.49 39.09
CA MET A 1 -46.76 7.98 38.07
C MET A 1 -45.51 8.85 38.07
N LYS A 2 -44.35 8.19 38.15
CA LYS A 2 -42.96 8.67 38.30
C LYS A 2 -42.57 9.88 37.43
N ARG A 3 -41.85 10.82 38.05
CA ARG A 3 -40.73 11.57 37.42
C ARG A 3 -39.63 11.78 38.47
N SER A 4 -38.47 11.15 38.28
CA SER A 4 -37.27 11.35 39.10
C SER A 4 -36.07 11.22 38.18
N GLY A 5 -35.11 12.14 38.28
CA GLY A 5 -33.86 12.07 37.53
C GLY A 5 -33.16 13.42 37.41
N ALA A 6 -32.72 13.99 38.52
CA ALA A 6 -31.79 15.11 38.57
C ALA A 6 -30.60 14.74 39.45
N LEU A 7 -29.41 15.17 39.05
CA LEU A 7 -28.15 15.21 39.80
C LEU A 7 -27.46 13.87 40.07
N LEU A 8 -26.50 13.51 39.22
CA LEU A 8 -25.29 12.75 39.59
C LEU A 8 -24.20 12.92 38.49
N LEU A 9 -23.95 14.18 38.10
CA LEU A 9 -22.68 14.60 37.49
C LEU A 9 -21.77 15.05 38.65
N ALA A 10 -20.49 14.67 38.60
CA ALA A 10 -19.39 15.12 39.47
C ALA A 10 -19.00 14.26 40.71
N ALA A 11 -18.86 12.93 40.57
CA ALA A 11 -18.12 12.14 41.57
C ALA A 11 -17.09 11.13 41.01
N LEU A 12 -16.97 10.98 39.69
CA LEU A 12 -16.07 10.00 39.08
C LEU A 12 -14.62 10.45 38.83
N PRO A 13 -14.26 11.74 38.62
CA PRO A 13 -12.88 12.07 38.26
C PRO A 13 -11.92 12.24 39.45
N VAL A 14 -12.39 12.21 40.71
CA VAL A 14 -11.53 12.44 41.89
C VAL A 14 -10.90 11.15 42.43
N ILE A 15 -11.52 9.99 42.19
CA ILE A 15 -11.01 8.70 42.70
C ILE A 15 -9.81 8.20 41.87
N ALA A 16 -9.80 8.48 40.56
CA ALA A 16 -8.72 8.03 39.66
C ALA A 16 -7.38 8.75 39.93
N THR A 17 -7.40 10.03 40.28
CA THR A 17 -6.16 10.82 40.49
C THR A 17 -5.50 10.53 41.84
N GLY A 18 -6.26 10.14 42.86
CA GLY A 18 -5.72 9.80 44.18
C GLY A 18 -4.90 8.51 44.21
N LEU A 19 -5.21 7.54 43.34
CA LEU A 19 -4.48 6.27 43.27
C LEU A 19 -3.13 6.38 42.55
N TYR A 20 -2.97 7.38 41.66
CA TYR A 20 -1.72 7.61 40.94
C TYR A 20 -0.59 8.15 41.84
N PHE A 21 -0.93 8.91 42.89
CA PHE A 21 0.06 9.54 43.79
C PHE A 21 0.46 8.69 45.01
N VAL A 22 -0.12 7.50 45.20
CA VAL A 22 0.19 6.61 46.35
C VAL A 22 1.03 5.38 45.94
N MET A 23 1.28 5.16 44.65
CA MET A 23 2.19 4.09 44.21
C MET A 23 3.63 4.62 44.12
N PRO A 24 4.60 4.04 44.88
CA PRO A 24 6.00 4.42 44.78
C PRO A 24 6.55 4.08 43.40
N THR A 25 7.11 5.08 42.74
CA THR A 25 7.97 4.92 41.56
C THR A 25 9.32 4.37 41.99
N ASP A 26 9.42 3.05 42.20
CA ASP A 26 10.67 2.33 41.98
C ASP A 26 10.40 0.81 41.95
N SER A 27 10.48 0.21 40.77
CA SER A 27 10.67 -1.23 40.57
C SER A 27 11.00 -1.46 39.11
N ALA A 28 12.30 -1.51 38.84
CA ALA A 28 12.90 -1.96 37.60
C ALA A 28 12.70 -3.47 37.36
N ASP A 29 11.50 -4.02 37.63
CA ASP A 29 11.19 -5.44 37.47
C ASP A 29 9.67 -5.61 37.28
N ALA A 30 9.18 -5.32 36.08
CA ALA A 30 7.85 -5.77 35.67
C ALA A 30 7.96 -7.28 35.41
N PRO A 31 7.16 -8.15 36.07
CA PRO A 31 7.23 -9.58 35.79
C PRO A 31 6.89 -9.81 34.33
N ALA A 32 7.79 -10.43 33.59
CA ALA A 32 7.52 -10.92 32.25
C ALA A 32 6.19 -11.71 32.28
N ALA A 33 5.29 -11.42 31.34
CA ALA A 33 4.03 -12.14 31.22
C ALA A 33 4.28 -13.66 31.32
N PRO A 34 3.45 -14.42 32.06
CA PRO A 34 3.73 -15.84 32.27
C PRO A 34 3.87 -16.54 30.91
N PRO A 35 4.89 -17.41 30.73
CA PRO A 35 5.22 -18.00 29.43
C PRO A 35 4.04 -18.75 28.79
N ALA A 36 3.07 -19.19 29.60
CA ALA A 36 1.84 -19.82 29.13
C ALA A 36 0.90 -18.86 28.38
N ALA A 37 0.82 -17.57 28.76
CA ALA A 37 -0.04 -16.60 28.08
C ALA A 37 0.53 -16.22 26.69
N ASP A 38 1.85 -16.09 26.59
CA ASP A 38 2.56 -15.86 25.32
C ASP A 38 2.51 -17.09 24.40
N ALA A 39 2.67 -18.30 24.96
CA ALA A 39 2.52 -19.55 24.21
C ALA A 39 1.09 -19.76 23.67
N THR A 40 0.07 -19.43 24.48
CA THR A 40 -1.35 -19.53 24.05
C THR A 40 -1.66 -18.51 22.96
N ALA A 41 -1.16 -17.28 23.09
CA ALA A 41 -1.32 -16.24 22.07
C ALA A 41 -0.58 -16.59 20.77
N ARG A 42 0.59 -17.24 20.86
CA ARG A 42 1.36 -17.72 19.70
C ARG A 42 0.63 -18.85 18.97
N SER A 43 0.17 -19.87 19.71
CA SER A 43 -0.63 -20.97 19.15
C SER A 43 -1.93 -20.48 18.50
N ALA A 44 -2.63 -19.51 19.10
CA ALA A 44 -3.83 -18.93 18.50
C ALA A 44 -3.54 -18.17 17.19
N ARG A 45 -2.37 -17.53 17.08
CA ARG A 45 -1.91 -16.86 15.84
C ARG A 45 -1.53 -17.87 14.76
N GLU A 46 -0.86 -18.95 15.14
CA GLU A 46 -0.52 -20.07 14.23
C GLU A 46 -1.80 -20.72 13.68
N ASP A 47 -2.75 -21.08 14.54
CA ASP A 47 -4.04 -21.66 14.12
C ASP A 47 -4.83 -20.72 13.18
N ALA A 48 -4.77 -19.41 13.42
CA ALA A 48 -5.37 -18.41 12.56
C ALA A 48 -4.65 -18.31 11.20
N GLY A 49 -3.31 -18.37 11.20
CA GLY A 49 -2.48 -18.45 9.99
C GLY A 49 -2.85 -19.67 9.15
N ASP A 50 -2.86 -20.85 9.77
CA ASP A 50 -3.19 -22.11 9.10
C ASP A 50 -4.61 -22.11 8.50
N ARG A 51 -5.59 -21.51 9.20
CA ARG A 51 -6.93 -21.33 8.63
C ARG A 51 -6.92 -20.41 7.42
N ALA A 52 -6.26 -19.26 7.52
CA ALA A 52 -6.18 -18.30 6.42
C ALA A 52 -5.46 -18.89 5.20
N GLU A 53 -4.45 -19.74 5.41
CA GLU A 53 -3.77 -20.45 4.32
C GLU A 53 -4.67 -21.50 3.67
N ARG A 54 -5.45 -22.26 4.45
CA ARG A 54 -6.44 -23.20 3.91
C ARG A 54 -7.51 -22.50 3.09
N GLU A 55 -8.08 -21.42 3.61
CA GLU A 55 -9.08 -20.61 2.89
C GLU A 55 -8.51 -20.05 1.58
N ARG A 56 -7.29 -19.50 1.59
CA ARG A 56 -6.60 -19.07 0.36
C ARG A 56 -6.39 -20.20 -0.63
N ALA A 57 -5.96 -21.37 -0.16
CA ALA A 57 -5.76 -22.52 -1.04
C ALA A 57 -7.07 -23.05 -1.66
N GLU A 58 -8.17 -23.01 -0.90
CA GLU A 58 -9.51 -23.33 -1.40
C GLU A 58 -9.97 -22.31 -2.46
N ASP A 59 -9.76 -21.02 -2.21
CA ASP A 59 -10.06 -19.94 -3.16
C ASP A 59 -9.20 -20.08 -4.44
N ASP A 60 -7.90 -20.33 -4.30
CA ASP A 60 -6.98 -20.53 -5.44
C ASP A 60 -7.39 -21.76 -6.27
N ALA A 61 -7.77 -22.85 -5.62
CA ALA A 61 -8.26 -24.05 -6.29
C ALA A 61 -9.59 -23.78 -7.03
N LEU A 62 -10.48 -22.99 -6.43
CA LEU A 62 -11.73 -22.55 -7.07
C LEU A 62 -11.44 -21.68 -8.29
N VAL A 63 -10.55 -20.68 -8.16
CA VAL A 63 -10.14 -19.79 -9.26
C VAL A 63 -9.48 -20.58 -10.39
N ALA A 64 -8.63 -21.56 -10.07
CA ALA A 64 -7.98 -22.42 -11.06
C ALA A 64 -8.97 -23.28 -11.87
N GLY A 65 -10.13 -23.61 -11.28
CA GLY A 65 -11.21 -24.34 -11.95
C GLY A 65 -12.11 -23.47 -12.85
N LEU A 66 -12.03 -22.14 -12.74
CA LEU A 66 -12.84 -21.22 -13.53
C LEU A 66 -12.20 -20.94 -14.90
N PRO A 67 -13.01 -20.53 -15.90
CA PRO A 67 -12.48 -19.97 -17.14
C PRO A 67 -11.57 -18.77 -16.85
N PRO A 68 -10.55 -18.51 -17.69
CA PRO A 68 -9.54 -17.47 -17.43
C PRO A 68 -10.09 -16.04 -17.32
N GLY A 69 -11.35 -15.80 -17.72
CA GLY A 69 -12.00 -14.49 -17.56
C GLY A 69 -11.19 -13.37 -18.22
N LEU A 70 -10.85 -12.33 -17.46
CA LEU A 70 -10.03 -11.21 -17.92
C LEU A 70 -8.58 -11.59 -18.23
N ALA A 71 -8.07 -12.73 -17.74
CA ALA A 71 -6.75 -13.22 -18.08
C ALA A 71 -6.67 -13.85 -19.48
N ALA A 72 -7.81 -14.16 -20.12
CA ALA A 72 -7.84 -14.62 -21.51
C ALA A 72 -7.29 -13.52 -22.43
N PRO A 73 -6.42 -13.83 -23.42
CA PRO A 73 -5.76 -12.81 -24.25
C PRO A 73 -6.73 -11.81 -24.89
N GLU A 74 -7.84 -12.28 -25.48
CA GLU A 74 -8.80 -11.38 -26.13
C GLU A 74 -9.56 -10.52 -25.14
N LYS A 75 -9.81 -11.03 -23.93
CA LYS A 75 -10.49 -10.30 -22.84
C LYS A 75 -9.57 -9.27 -22.22
N LYS A 76 -8.29 -9.60 -22.03
CA LYS A 76 -7.27 -8.68 -21.56
C LYS A 76 -7.07 -7.53 -22.56
N GLU A 77 -6.97 -7.83 -23.85
CA GLU A 77 -6.88 -6.81 -24.90
C GLU A 77 -8.12 -5.91 -24.91
N LEU A 78 -9.32 -6.47 -24.78
CA LEU A 78 -10.55 -5.67 -24.66
C LEU A 78 -10.55 -4.78 -23.42
N ALA A 79 -10.11 -5.30 -22.27
CA ALA A 79 -10.02 -4.52 -21.03
C ALA A 79 -9.08 -3.32 -21.17
N GLN A 80 -7.90 -3.51 -21.77
CA GLN A 80 -6.96 -2.40 -22.00
C GLN A 80 -7.56 -1.31 -22.90
N ARG A 81 -8.30 -1.70 -23.95
CA ARG A 81 -8.99 -0.73 -24.82
C ARG A 81 -10.11 0.02 -24.10
N LEU A 82 -10.84 -0.65 -23.21
CA LEU A 82 -11.88 -0.01 -22.40
C LEU A 82 -11.26 1.04 -21.46
N VAL A 83 -10.18 0.69 -20.76
CA VAL A 83 -9.44 1.64 -19.90
C VAL A 83 -8.92 2.81 -20.73
N ALA A 84 -8.21 2.57 -21.82
CA ALA A 84 -7.67 3.64 -22.66
C ALA A 84 -8.75 4.55 -23.25
N SER A 85 -9.94 4.01 -23.55
CA SER A 85 -11.05 4.81 -24.07
C SER A 85 -11.61 5.79 -23.02
N ALA A 86 -11.62 5.39 -21.75
CA ALA A 86 -12.09 6.22 -20.65
C ALA A 86 -11.03 7.25 -20.24
N GLU A 87 -9.78 6.81 -20.10
CA GLU A 87 -8.70 7.65 -19.56
C GLU A 87 -8.08 8.58 -20.61
N ASN A 88 -8.04 8.14 -21.88
CA ASN A 88 -7.25 8.80 -22.93
C ASN A 88 -8.04 9.02 -24.24
N SER A 89 -9.34 8.72 -24.26
CA SER A 89 -10.20 8.85 -25.45
C SER A 89 -9.64 8.15 -26.71
N THR A 90 -8.90 7.05 -26.52
CA THR A 90 -8.31 6.24 -27.60
C THR A 90 -8.55 4.76 -27.38
N LEU A 91 -8.60 3.97 -28.46
CA LEU A 91 -8.56 2.51 -28.38
C LEU A 91 -7.14 1.96 -28.55
N ASP A 92 -6.18 2.77 -29.01
CA ASP A 92 -4.78 2.36 -29.13
C ASP A 92 -4.05 2.54 -27.81
N TRP A 93 -4.31 1.65 -26.85
CA TRP A 93 -3.69 1.72 -25.53
C TRP A 93 -2.15 1.57 -25.59
N ARG A 94 -1.61 0.98 -26.66
CA ARG A 94 -0.15 0.79 -26.80
C ARG A 94 0.56 2.10 -27.13
N SER A 95 -0.12 3.09 -27.70
CA SER A 95 0.47 4.42 -27.90
C SER A 95 0.80 5.12 -26.57
N LEU A 96 0.21 4.67 -25.46
CA LEU A 96 0.40 5.26 -24.13
C LEU A 96 1.69 4.81 -23.44
N TYR A 97 2.40 3.79 -23.95
CA TYR A 97 3.64 3.31 -23.31
C TYR A 97 4.70 4.40 -23.13
N GLY A 98 4.86 5.27 -24.13
CA GLY A 98 5.82 6.38 -24.09
C GLY A 98 5.23 7.70 -23.57
N GLY A 99 3.97 7.71 -23.11
CA GLY A 99 3.37 8.90 -22.53
C GLY A 99 4.06 9.23 -21.21
N ILE A 100 4.48 10.48 -21.04
CA ILE A 100 5.03 11.01 -19.79
C ILE A 100 4.70 12.50 -19.69
N GLU A 101 4.09 12.91 -18.59
CA GLU A 101 3.69 14.28 -18.33
C GLU A 101 3.62 14.53 -16.82
N ASP A 102 4.02 15.71 -16.36
CA ASP A 102 3.65 16.18 -15.02
C ASP A 102 2.30 16.89 -15.13
N LEU A 103 1.29 16.30 -14.48
CA LEU A 103 -0.09 16.78 -14.51
C LEU A 103 -0.33 17.95 -13.54
N GLY A 104 0.66 18.30 -12.71
CA GLY A 104 0.54 19.33 -11.68
C GLY A 104 -0.37 18.92 -10.52
N ASP A 105 -0.55 17.61 -10.29
CA ASP A 105 -1.37 17.05 -9.21
C ASP A 105 -0.59 16.78 -7.91
N GLY A 106 0.69 17.14 -7.87
CA GLY A 106 1.57 16.97 -6.72
C GLY A 106 2.25 15.60 -6.64
N GLN A 107 2.22 14.82 -7.72
CA GLN A 107 2.80 13.48 -7.76
C GLN A 107 4.00 13.35 -8.72
N GLY A 108 4.47 14.47 -9.27
CA GLY A 108 5.54 14.55 -10.27
C GLY A 108 5.13 13.97 -11.62
N TYR A 109 6.09 13.40 -12.36
CA TYR A 109 5.79 12.79 -13.66
C TYR A 109 4.86 11.59 -13.52
N THR A 110 3.82 11.56 -14.35
CA THR A 110 2.93 10.43 -14.61
C THR A 110 3.28 9.82 -15.97
N ALA A 111 3.56 8.51 -16.01
CA ALA A 111 4.06 7.83 -17.20
C ALA A 111 3.38 6.49 -17.51
N GLY A 112 3.39 6.13 -18.79
CA GLY A 112 3.00 4.82 -19.29
C GLY A 112 1.49 4.55 -19.28
N THR A 113 1.13 3.29 -19.57
CA THR A 113 -0.25 2.88 -19.87
C THR A 113 -1.21 2.92 -18.67
N VAL A 114 -0.69 2.99 -17.45
CA VAL A 114 -1.48 2.93 -16.20
C VAL A 114 -1.15 4.10 -15.25
N GLY A 115 -0.34 5.07 -15.69
CA GLY A 115 0.00 6.25 -14.89
C GLY A 115 0.91 5.97 -13.70
N PHE A 116 2.06 5.33 -13.96
CA PHE A 116 3.13 5.19 -12.96
C PHE A 116 3.68 6.56 -12.59
N ARG A 117 3.93 6.84 -11.31
CA ARG A 117 4.33 8.18 -10.87
C ARG A 117 5.67 8.21 -10.15
N THR A 118 6.46 9.26 -10.40
CA THR A 118 7.73 9.48 -9.68
C THR A 118 7.52 9.66 -8.18
N GLY A 119 6.40 10.27 -7.77
CA GLY A 119 6.08 10.53 -6.38
C GLY A 119 5.36 9.40 -5.63
N THR A 120 5.08 8.24 -6.26
CA THR A 120 4.32 7.14 -5.63
C THR A 120 5.03 5.79 -5.61
N HIS A 121 6.36 5.79 -5.73
CA HIS A 121 7.22 4.60 -5.69
C HIS A 121 7.06 3.58 -6.84
N ASP A 122 5.91 3.54 -7.51
CA ASP A 122 5.60 2.57 -8.57
C ASP A 122 6.41 2.79 -9.84
N LEU A 123 6.69 4.04 -10.25
CA LEU A 123 7.59 4.29 -11.39
C LEU A 123 9.04 3.92 -11.07
N LEU A 124 9.51 4.20 -9.86
CA LEU A 124 10.84 3.76 -9.40
C LEU A 124 10.96 2.24 -9.49
N THR A 125 9.97 1.51 -8.94
CA THR A 125 9.93 0.05 -9.00
C THR A 125 9.95 -0.47 -10.43
N LEU A 126 9.20 0.18 -11.35
CA LEU A 126 9.20 -0.17 -12.77
C LEU A 126 10.59 -0.03 -13.39
N VAL A 127 11.25 1.11 -13.17
CA VAL A 127 12.56 1.40 -13.79
C VAL A 127 13.67 0.51 -13.22
N GLU A 128 13.65 0.22 -11.92
CA GLU A 128 14.59 -0.73 -11.31
C GLU A 128 14.46 -2.12 -11.93
N ARG A 129 13.23 -2.67 -11.98
CA ARG A 129 12.99 -4.00 -12.58
C ARG A 129 13.34 -4.03 -14.06
N TYR A 130 12.99 -2.98 -14.80
CA TYR A 130 13.34 -2.90 -16.22
C TYR A 130 14.86 -2.88 -16.42
N SER A 131 15.60 -2.20 -15.54
CA SER A 131 17.07 -2.14 -15.60
C SER A 131 17.75 -3.43 -15.18
N GLU A 132 17.18 -4.17 -14.25
CA GLU A 132 17.64 -5.51 -13.89
C GLU A 132 17.41 -6.50 -15.05
N GLU A 133 16.24 -6.46 -15.69
CA GLU A 133 15.92 -7.35 -16.81
C GLU A 133 16.62 -6.96 -18.12
N HIS A 134 16.86 -5.66 -18.32
CA HIS A 134 17.46 -5.10 -19.55
C HIS A 134 18.60 -4.12 -19.22
N PRO A 135 19.79 -4.61 -18.85
CA PRO A 135 20.95 -3.76 -18.57
C PRO A 135 21.36 -2.92 -19.80
N GLY A 136 21.83 -1.69 -19.60
CA GLY A 136 22.21 -0.76 -20.66
C GLY A 136 21.05 0.02 -21.29
N ASN A 137 19.85 -0.07 -20.73
CA ASN A 137 18.69 0.69 -21.23
C ASN A 137 18.78 2.19 -20.92
N GLY A 138 18.00 3.01 -21.63
CA GLY A 138 18.04 4.48 -21.49
C GLY A 138 17.68 5.00 -20.09
N LEU A 139 16.90 4.24 -19.33
CA LEU A 139 16.43 4.61 -17.99
C LEU A 139 17.38 4.20 -16.86
N GLU A 140 18.37 3.34 -17.12
CA GLU A 140 19.26 2.72 -16.11
C GLU A 140 20.01 3.73 -15.23
N ARG A 141 20.21 4.95 -15.72
CA ARG A 141 20.89 6.04 -15.00
C ARG A 141 20.02 6.77 -13.97
N TYR A 142 18.70 6.61 -14.02
CA TYR A 142 17.75 7.40 -13.23
C TYR A 142 17.31 6.82 -11.87
N PRO A 143 17.51 5.53 -11.50
CA PRO A 143 17.14 5.04 -10.17
C PRO A 143 17.66 5.86 -8.99
N PRO A 144 18.90 6.41 -8.99
CA PRO A 144 19.34 7.30 -7.91
C PRO A 144 18.46 8.54 -7.76
N ALA A 145 18.17 9.26 -8.85
CA ALA A 145 17.31 10.44 -8.82
C ALA A 145 15.85 10.08 -8.46
N LEU A 146 15.34 8.98 -9.01
CA LEU A 146 13.99 8.49 -8.71
C LEU A 146 13.79 8.18 -7.22
N ARG A 147 14.82 7.68 -6.51
CA ARG A 147 14.77 7.47 -5.05
C ARG A 147 14.76 8.77 -4.25
N GLU A 148 15.49 9.78 -4.71
CA GLU A 148 15.54 11.09 -4.03
C GLU A 148 14.22 11.85 -4.15
N VAL A 149 13.52 11.74 -5.29
CA VAL A 149 12.24 12.43 -5.51
C VAL A 149 11.02 11.64 -5.05
N ASP A 150 11.17 10.35 -4.70
CA ASP A 150 10.07 9.49 -4.29
C ASP A 150 9.31 10.08 -3.09
N GLY A 151 7.98 10.11 -3.18
CA GLY A 151 7.10 10.79 -2.23
C GLY A 151 6.97 12.30 -2.42
N THR A 152 7.54 12.89 -3.48
CA THR A 152 7.44 14.32 -3.82
C THR A 152 7.05 14.55 -5.28
N ASP A 153 6.81 15.81 -5.66
CA ASP A 153 6.61 16.26 -7.04
C ASP A 153 7.89 16.80 -7.71
N SER A 154 9.06 16.60 -7.09
CA SER A 154 10.33 17.14 -7.59
C SER A 154 10.79 16.44 -8.88
N HIS A 155 11.40 17.22 -9.78
CA HIS A 155 12.06 16.73 -10.99
C HIS A 155 13.60 16.77 -10.89
N GLU A 156 14.14 17.02 -9.70
CA GLU A 156 15.59 17.15 -9.49
C GLU A 156 16.33 15.87 -9.90
N GLY A 157 17.35 16.01 -10.76
CA GLY A 157 18.12 14.89 -11.30
C GLY A 157 17.43 14.10 -12.42
N LEU A 158 16.14 14.34 -12.68
CA LEU A 158 15.42 13.77 -13.82
C LEU A 158 15.55 14.68 -15.06
N ASP A 159 15.29 15.97 -14.89
CA ASP A 159 15.28 16.92 -15.99
C ASP A 159 16.69 17.27 -16.51
N PRO A 160 16.82 17.61 -17.81
CA PRO A 160 15.77 17.58 -18.85
C PRO A 160 15.69 16.24 -19.59
N GLY A 161 16.50 15.24 -19.21
CA GLY A 161 16.73 14.05 -20.03
C GLY A 161 15.72 12.92 -19.82
N PHE A 162 15.09 12.85 -18.65
CA PHE A 162 14.27 11.69 -18.26
C PHE A 162 13.09 11.44 -19.19
N THR A 163 12.42 12.50 -19.65
CA THR A 163 11.25 12.38 -20.55
C THR A 163 11.59 11.95 -21.97
N ALA A 164 12.88 12.01 -22.35
CA ALA A 164 13.35 11.64 -23.69
C ALA A 164 14.18 10.34 -23.72
N ALA A 165 14.49 9.77 -22.55
CA ALA A 165 15.32 8.58 -22.38
C ALA A 165 14.55 7.29 -22.70
#